data_AF-A0A1F9TT88-F1
#
_entry.id   AF-A0A1F9TT88-F1
#
_cell.length_a   1.000
_cell.length_b   1.000
_cell.length_c   1.000
_cell.angle_alpha   90.00
_cell.angle_beta   90.00
_cell.angle_gamma   90.00
#
_symmetry.space_group_name_H-M   'P 1'
#
loop_
_entity.id
_entity.type
_entity.pdbx_description
1 polymer ?
#
loop_
_entity_poly.entity_id
_entity_poly.type
_entity_poly.pdbx_seq_one_letter_code
_entity_poly.pdbx_strand_id
1 'polypeptide(L)'
;MAAAAVQGYKAFYAPKGTATTQSAIRTSGLVKYRQLLDAWADLAMQEDKAMLTEARSAAVGFGGAGSKDLTHFMELVHAKAKSAALKAKTVEVMNQFYNKVLVDNATTGDKFKKAYGLGVYLPGWSFDTNYNELAWAKDGKWDEFQQWLTAKDAAPAANTHATEGNIR
;
A
#
# COMPACT_ATOMS: atom_id res chain seq x y z
N MET A 1 13.27 -6.51 24.34
CA MET A 1 14.17 -7.23 23.40
C MET A 1 13.94 -6.85 21.94
N ALA A 2 12.72 -6.89 21.40
CA ALA A 2 12.47 -6.58 19.98
C ALA A 2 12.99 -5.19 19.51
N ALA A 3 12.69 -4.11 20.25
CA ALA A 3 13.22 -2.78 19.93
C ALA A 3 14.76 -2.71 20.00
N ALA A 4 15.37 -3.38 20.98
CA ALA A 4 16.83 -3.41 21.10
C ALA A 4 17.50 -4.09 19.89
N ALA A 5 16.88 -5.13 19.33
CA ALA A 5 17.37 -5.76 18.10
C ALA A 5 17.30 -4.80 16.90
N VAL A 6 16.19 -4.06 16.77
CA VAL A 6 16.00 -3.05 15.71
C VAL A 6 17.06 -1.95 15.81
N GLN A 7 17.27 -1.38 16.99
CA GLN A 7 18.28 -0.33 17.18
C GLN A 7 19.70 -0.84 17.06
N GLY A 8 19.99 -2.06 17.52
CA GLY A 8 21.31 -2.69 17.35
C GLY A 8 21.67 -2.89 15.89
N TYR A 9 20.71 -3.33 15.06
CA TYR A 9 20.88 -3.46 13.62
C TYR A 9 21.25 -2.12 12.97
N LYS A 10 20.49 -1.05 13.29
CA LYS A 10 20.81 0.31 12.81
C LYS A 10 22.19 0.77 13.26
N ALA A 11 22.52 0.61 14.54
CA ALA A 11 23.81 1.02 15.09
C ALA A 11 24.99 0.35 14.37
N PHE A 12 24.82 -0.91 13.95
CA PHE A 12 25.84 -1.64 13.21
C PHE A 12 26.01 -1.16 11.76
N TYR A 13 24.92 -0.85 11.05
CA TYR A 13 24.96 -0.47 9.63
C TYR A 13 25.14 1.03 9.38
N ALA A 14 24.71 1.89 10.30
CA ALA A 14 24.83 3.35 10.17
C ALA A 14 26.27 3.83 9.86
N PRO A 15 27.33 3.41 10.57
CA PRO A 15 28.69 3.86 10.27
C PRO A 15 29.25 3.30 8.95
N LYS A 16 28.61 2.28 8.37
CA LYS A 16 29.04 1.63 7.12
C LYS A 16 28.49 2.32 5.87
N GLY A 17 27.65 3.34 6.03
CA GLY A 17 26.99 4.02 4.91
C GLY A 17 26.05 3.12 4.09
N THR A 18 25.70 1.94 4.59
CA THR A 18 24.82 0.99 3.90
C THR A 18 23.37 1.36 4.20
N ALA A 19 22.55 1.52 3.16
CA ALA A 19 21.12 1.79 3.33
C ALA A 19 20.38 0.51 3.74
N THR A 20 19.68 0.56 4.86
CA THR A 20 19.01 -0.59 5.45
C THR A 20 17.69 -0.20 6.12
N THR A 21 16.87 -1.22 6.38
CA THR A 21 15.62 -1.12 7.12
C THR A 21 15.47 -2.32 8.03
N GLN A 22 15.02 -2.10 9.26
CA GLN A 22 14.62 -3.16 10.18
C GLN A 22 13.46 -2.65 11.04
N SER A 23 12.40 -3.42 11.14
CA SER A 23 11.28 -3.13 12.03
C SER A 23 10.95 -4.33 12.91
N ALA A 24 10.24 -4.07 13.99
CA ALA A 24 9.62 -5.06 14.84
C ALA A 24 8.12 -4.78 14.94
N ILE A 25 7.31 -5.82 14.80
CA ILE A 25 5.85 -5.72 14.86
C ILE A 25 5.27 -6.62 15.96
N ARG A 26 4.17 -6.15 16.55
CA ARG A 26 3.35 -6.85 17.52
C ARG A 26 2.20 -7.53 16.79
N THR A 27 2.27 -8.85 16.68
CA THR A 27 1.28 -9.66 15.94
C THR A 27 -0.12 -9.58 16.54
N SER A 28 -0.25 -9.39 17.85
CA SER A 28 -1.55 -9.25 18.52
C SER A 28 -2.35 -8.03 18.04
N GLY A 29 -1.70 -7.02 17.44
CA GLY A 29 -2.37 -5.85 16.86
C GLY A 29 -2.86 -6.06 15.41
N LEU A 30 -2.41 -7.12 14.74
CA LEU A 30 -2.62 -7.31 13.30
C LEU A 30 -4.07 -7.59 12.93
N VAL A 31 -4.83 -8.29 13.78
CA VAL A 31 -6.25 -8.60 13.49
C VAL A 31 -7.06 -7.31 13.34
N LYS A 32 -6.95 -6.39 14.31
CA LYS A 32 -7.65 -5.10 14.23
C LYS A 32 -7.08 -4.23 13.12
N TYR A 33 -5.78 -4.26 12.89
CA TYR A 33 -5.15 -3.52 11.80
C TYR A 33 -5.67 -3.94 10.42
N ARG A 34 -5.74 -5.26 10.15
CA ARG A 34 -6.35 -5.83 8.95
C ARG A 34 -7.77 -5.33 8.76
N GLN A 35 -8.62 -5.45 9.78
CA GLN A 35 -10.03 -5.01 9.68
C GLN A 35 -10.17 -3.52 9.33
N LEU A 36 -9.29 -2.66 9.86
CA LEU A 36 -9.28 -1.25 9.49
C LEU A 36 -8.78 -1.03 8.07
N LEU A 37 -7.81 -1.84 7.64
CA LEU A 37 -7.30 -1.82 6.28
C LEU A 37 -8.34 -2.29 5.26
N ASP A 38 -9.15 -3.29 5.60
CA ASP A 38 -10.25 -3.77 4.76
C ASP A 38 -11.30 -2.67 4.55
N ALA A 39 -11.68 -1.98 5.62
CA ALA A 39 -12.58 -0.83 5.55
C ALA A 39 -11.95 0.36 4.80
N TRP A 40 -10.63 0.52 4.87
CA TRP A 40 -9.90 1.51 4.09
C TRP A 40 -9.90 1.16 2.60
N ALA A 41 -9.68 -0.11 2.26
CA ALA A 41 -9.69 -0.61 0.88
C ALA A 41 -11.06 -0.37 0.21
N ASP A 42 -12.15 -0.63 0.94
CA ASP A 42 -13.52 -0.35 0.46
C ASP A 42 -13.73 1.13 0.09
N LEU A 43 -13.16 2.05 0.87
CA LEU A 43 -13.23 3.49 0.59
C LEU A 43 -12.27 3.89 -0.55
N ALA A 44 -11.06 3.32 -0.57
CA ALA A 44 -10.04 3.60 -1.57
C ALA A 44 -10.50 3.22 -2.97
N MET A 45 -11.23 2.11 -3.13
CA MET A 45 -11.79 1.67 -4.41
C MET A 45 -12.90 2.57 -4.97
N GLN A 46 -13.40 3.53 -4.18
CA GLN A 46 -14.40 4.53 -4.61
C GLN A 46 -13.76 5.84 -5.09
N GLU A 47 -12.45 6.00 -4.94
CA GLU A 47 -11.72 7.20 -5.36
C GLU A 47 -11.21 7.10 -6.81
N ASP A 48 -10.61 8.20 -7.27
CA ASP A 48 -9.85 8.25 -8.52
C ASP A 48 -8.66 7.25 -8.49
N LYS A 49 -8.77 6.19 -9.28
CA LYS A 49 -7.73 5.16 -9.43
C LYS A 49 -6.38 5.75 -9.87
N ALA A 50 -6.35 6.82 -10.66
CA ALA A 50 -5.11 7.44 -11.13
C ALA A 50 -4.33 8.03 -9.94
N MET A 51 -5.02 8.67 -8.99
CA MET A 51 -4.41 9.22 -7.78
C MET A 51 -3.74 8.12 -6.93
N LEU A 52 -4.39 6.97 -6.76
CA LEU A 52 -3.81 5.85 -6.01
C LEU A 52 -2.66 5.19 -6.77
N THR A 53 -2.74 5.12 -8.09
CA THR A 53 -1.66 4.61 -8.95
C THR A 53 -0.40 5.48 -8.87
N GLU A 54 -0.56 6.80 -8.84
CA GLU A 54 0.54 7.73 -8.62
C GLU A 54 1.13 7.58 -7.21
N ALA A 55 0.28 7.50 -6.18
CA ALA A 55 0.73 7.30 -4.80
C ALA A 55 1.53 6.00 -4.65
N ARG A 56 1.08 4.90 -5.27
CA ARG A 56 1.80 3.62 -5.31
C ARG A 56 3.18 3.76 -5.95
N SER A 57 3.24 4.49 -7.07
CA SER A 57 4.49 4.70 -7.81
C SER A 57 5.50 5.48 -6.98
N ALA A 58 5.05 6.52 -6.28
CA ALA A 58 5.87 7.37 -5.41
C ALA A 58 6.22 6.73 -4.04
N ALA A 59 5.49 5.71 -3.59
CA ALA A 59 5.76 5.03 -2.33
C ALA A 59 7.16 4.38 -2.31
N VAL A 60 7.77 4.30 -1.11
CA VAL A 60 9.13 3.73 -0.94
C VAL A 60 9.07 2.25 -1.32
N GLY A 61 10.02 1.78 -2.12
CA GLY A 61 10.11 0.39 -2.54
C GLY A 61 11.19 -0.39 -1.79
N PHE A 62 10.86 -1.62 -1.38
CA PHE A 62 11.78 -2.55 -0.73
C PHE A 62 12.09 -3.71 -1.66
N GLY A 63 12.97 -3.49 -2.66
CA GLY A 63 13.57 -4.51 -3.53
C GLY A 63 12.67 -5.69 -3.95
N GLY A 64 12.21 -5.69 -5.21
CA GLY A 64 11.31 -6.73 -5.73
C GLY A 64 10.08 -6.11 -6.40
N ALA A 65 9.41 -6.87 -7.27
CA ALA A 65 8.24 -6.38 -7.98
C ALA A 65 7.07 -6.19 -7.01
N GLY A 66 6.73 -4.93 -6.73
CA GLY A 66 5.53 -4.56 -5.97
C GLY A 66 5.69 -4.47 -4.45
N SER A 67 6.88 -4.67 -3.87
CA SER A 67 7.08 -4.46 -2.44
C SER A 67 7.21 -2.97 -2.11
N LYS A 68 6.22 -2.39 -1.42
CA LYS A 68 6.11 -0.96 -1.13
C LYS A 68 5.80 -0.70 0.35
N ASP A 69 6.27 0.42 0.88
CA ASP A 69 5.93 0.86 2.24
C ASP A 69 4.45 1.29 2.31
N LEU A 70 3.67 0.57 3.12
CA LEU A 70 2.22 0.80 3.24
C LEU A 70 1.92 2.18 3.83
N THR A 71 2.67 2.60 4.84
CA THR A 71 2.38 3.86 5.53
C THR A 71 2.77 5.07 4.68
N HIS A 72 3.85 4.99 3.89
CA HIS A 72 4.18 6.05 2.94
C HIS A 72 3.17 6.11 1.79
N PHE A 73 2.71 4.96 1.31
CA PHE A 73 1.61 4.91 0.34
C PHE A 73 0.35 5.60 0.90
N MET A 74 -0.05 5.28 2.13
CA MET A 74 -1.17 5.92 2.81
C MET A 74 -0.99 7.41 3.05
N GLU A 75 0.22 7.87 3.43
CA GLU A 75 0.56 9.29 3.56
C GLU A 75 0.29 10.04 2.25
N LEU A 76 0.70 9.46 1.12
CA LEU A 76 0.50 10.02 -0.22
C LEU A 76 -0.97 10.03 -0.64
N VAL A 77 -1.71 8.95 -0.35
CA VAL A 77 -3.16 8.88 -0.60
C VAL A 77 -3.89 9.92 0.24
N HIS A 78 -3.60 10.02 1.54
CA HIS A 78 -4.21 11.00 2.43
C HIS A 78 -4.01 12.44 1.93
N ALA A 79 -2.81 12.76 1.45
CA ALA A 79 -2.49 14.09 0.95
C ALA A 79 -3.33 14.47 -0.29
N LYS A 80 -3.68 13.51 -1.14
CA LYS A 80 -4.37 13.75 -2.42
C LYS A 80 -5.87 13.42 -2.42
N ALA A 81 -6.33 12.58 -1.50
CA ALA A 81 -7.72 12.16 -1.43
C ALA A 81 -8.67 13.36 -1.35
N LYS A 82 -9.85 13.23 -1.98
CA LYS A 82 -10.91 14.24 -1.85
C LYS A 82 -11.91 13.84 -0.76
N SER A 83 -12.17 12.53 -0.60
CA SER A 83 -13.06 12.04 0.44
C SER A 83 -12.53 12.31 1.84
N ALA A 84 -13.33 13.03 2.64
CA ALA A 84 -13.10 13.20 4.06
C ALA A 84 -13.12 11.85 4.80
N ALA A 85 -13.98 10.92 4.37
CA ALA A 85 -14.07 9.59 4.95
C ALA A 85 -12.78 8.78 4.73
N LEU A 86 -12.22 8.81 3.51
CA LEU A 86 -10.95 8.13 3.24
C LEU A 86 -9.80 8.77 4.03
N LYS A 87 -9.74 10.10 4.12
CA LYS A 87 -8.71 10.77 4.94
C LYS A 87 -8.79 10.33 6.40
N ALA A 88 -9.97 10.41 6.99
CA ALA A 88 -10.19 10.00 8.37
C ALA A 88 -9.83 8.53 8.60
N LYS A 89 -10.25 7.63 7.69
CA LYS A 89 -9.91 6.21 7.78
C LYS A 89 -8.40 5.96 7.61
N THR A 90 -7.73 6.72 6.75
CA THR A 90 -6.28 6.62 6.56
C THR A 90 -5.54 6.96 7.86
N VAL A 91 -5.94 8.04 8.52
CA VAL A 91 -5.39 8.43 9.83
C VAL A 91 -5.65 7.34 10.88
N GLU A 92 -6.85 6.77 10.92
CA GLU A 92 -7.19 5.69 11.85
C GLU A 92 -6.33 4.44 11.64
N VAL A 93 -6.13 4.01 10.39
CA VAL A 93 -5.26 2.87 10.04
C VAL A 93 -3.81 3.14 10.45
N MET A 94 -3.28 4.32 10.11
CA MET A 94 -1.90 4.71 10.48
C MET A 94 -1.74 4.77 12.01
N ASN A 95 -2.73 5.30 12.73
CA ASN A 95 -2.70 5.33 14.19
C ASN A 95 -2.74 3.92 14.79
N GLN A 96 -3.57 3.01 14.26
CA GLN A 96 -3.57 1.62 14.71
C GLN A 96 -2.20 0.95 14.46
N PHE A 97 -1.59 1.21 13.30
CA PHE A 97 -0.26 0.71 13.01
C PHE A 97 0.75 1.20 14.05
N TYR A 98 0.91 2.51 14.22
CA TYR A 98 1.91 3.08 15.12
C TYR A 98 1.66 2.73 16.59
N ASN A 99 0.40 2.71 17.03
CA ASN A 99 0.08 2.55 18.45
C ASN A 99 0.00 1.09 18.91
N LYS A 100 -0.32 0.15 18.00
CA LYS A 100 -0.67 -1.23 18.37
C LYS A 100 0.06 -2.31 17.58
N VAL A 101 0.64 -1.98 16.42
CA VAL A 101 1.37 -2.94 15.57
C VAL A 101 2.86 -2.66 15.60
N LEU A 102 3.31 -1.46 15.28
CA LEU A 102 4.73 -1.14 15.25
C LEU A 102 5.30 -1.10 16.67
N VAL A 103 6.31 -1.90 16.93
CA VAL A 103 7.07 -1.87 18.19
C VAL A 103 8.25 -0.92 18.05
N ASP A 104 8.99 -1.03 16.95
CA ASP A 104 10.11 -0.15 16.64
C ASP A 104 10.43 -0.21 15.14
N ASN A 105 10.96 0.88 14.58
CA ASN A 105 11.39 0.98 13.19
C ASN A 105 12.71 1.73 13.11
N ALA A 106 13.66 1.18 12.36
CA ALA A 106 14.94 1.80 12.14
C ALA A 106 15.37 1.71 10.69
N THR A 107 15.86 2.83 10.18
CA THR A 107 16.34 2.97 8.79
C THR A 107 17.71 3.64 8.77
N THR A 108 18.47 3.36 7.71
CA THR A 108 19.73 4.03 7.39
C THR A 108 19.75 4.43 5.91
N GLY A 109 20.41 5.55 5.61
CA GLY A 109 20.53 6.10 4.25
C GLY A 109 19.26 6.79 3.73
N ASP A 110 19.45 7.74 2.83
CA ASP A 110 18.37 8.62 2.34
C ASP A 110 17.26 7.88 1.58
N LYS A 111 17.62 6.76 0.95
CA LYS A 111 16.68 5.90 0.21
C LYS A 111 15.48 5.47 1.08
N PHE A 112 15.71 5.25 2.38
CA PHE A 112 14.70 4.69 3.29
C PHE A 112 14.23 5.70 4.34
N LYS A 113 14.44 6.99 4.13
CA LYS A 113 13.97 8.04 5.05
C LYS A 113 12.44 8.07 5.25
N LYS A 114 11.70 7.55 4.27
CA LYS A 114 10.23 7.40 4.26
C LYS A 114 9.80 5.93 4.37
N ALA A 115 10.66 5.05 4.88
CA ALA A 115 10.30 3.68 5.21
C ALA A 115 9.86 3.62 6.68
N TYR A 116 8.61 3.23 6.91
CA TYR A 116 7.94 3.30 8.20
C TYR A 116 7.72 1.93 8.85
N GLY A 117 8.17 0.87 8.18
CA GLY A 117 8.43 -0.42 8.83
C GLY A 117 7.47 -1.54 8.44
N LEU A 118 6.60 -1.33 7.45
CA LEU A 118 5.77 -2.40 6.89
C LEU A 118 5.72 -2.34 5.37
N GLY A 119 6.39 -3.30 4.73
CA GLY A 119 6.25 -3.57 3.31
C GLY A 119 4.97 -4.35 3.01
N VAL A 120 4.30 -4.01 1.92
CA VAL A 120 3.13 -4.71 1.40
C VAL A 120 3.24 -4.95 -0.09
N TYR A 121 2.43 -5.90 -0.57
CA TYR A 121 2.25 -6.15 -1.99
C TYR A 121 1.37 -5.06 -2.62
N LEU A 122 1.99 -4.29 -3.50
CA LEU A 122 1.44 -3.19 -4.30
C LEU A 122 2.05 -3.27 -5.71
N PRO A 123 1.67 -4.27 -6.53
CA PRO A 123 2.26 -4.51 -7.84
C PRO A 123 2.05 -3.33 -8.79
N GLY A 124 3.07 -3.06 -9.62
CA GLY A 124 3.06 -1.95 -10.57
C GLY A 124 2.33 -2.23 -11.89
N TRP A 125 2.30 -3.51 -12.31
CA TRP A 125 1.90 -3.91 -13.67
C TRP A 125 0.66 -4.79 -13.67
N SER A 126 0.74 -5.95 -13.04
CA SER A 126 -0.35 -6.93 -12.96
C SER A 126 -0.40 -7.57 -11.59
N PHE A 127 -1.60 -7.94 -11.18
CA PHE A 127 -1.83 -8.77 -10.01
C PHE A 127 -1.33 -10.19 -10.24
N ASP A 128 -0.65 -10.77 -9.24
CA ASP A 128 -0.27 -12.19 -9.19
C ASP A 128 -1.36 -12.95 -8.44
N THR A 129 -2.06 -13.84 -9.15
CA THR A 129 -3.17 -14.63 -8.60
C THR A 129 -2.75 -15.54 -7.44
N ASN A 130 -1.46 -15.91 -7.36
CA ASN A 130 -0.95 -16.71 -6.24
C ASN A 130 -1.03 -15.94 -4.91
N TYR A 131 -1.12 -14.61 -4.94
CA TYR A 131 -1.32 -13.79 -3.74
C TYR A 131 -2.62 -14.16 -3.01
N ASN A 132 -3.65 -14.62 -3.73
CA ASN A 132 -4.93 -15.06 -3.16
C ASN A 132 -4.79 -16.31 -2.27
N GLU A 133 -3.67 -17.02 -2.34
CA GLU A 133 -3.45 -18.21 -1.51
C GLU A 133 -3.03 -17.86 -0.08
N LEU A 134 -2.54 -16.62 0.15
CA LEU A 134 -2.07 -16.16 1.44
C LEU A 134 -3.24 -15.94 2.41
N ALA A 135 -3.03 -16.26 3.69
CA ALA A 135 -4.01 -16.00 4.75
C ALA A 135 -4.40 -14.51 4.82
N TRP A 136 -3.45 -13.60 4.56
CA TRP A 136 -3.71 -12.17 4.53
C TRP A 136 -4.73 -11.74 3.46
N ALA A 137 -4.67 -12.36 2.28
CA ALA A 137 -5.62 -12.12 1.21
C ALA A 137 -6.97 -12.76 1.57
N LYS A 138 -6.99 -14.06 1.90
CA LYS A 138 -8.22 -14.81 2.23
C LYS A 138 -9.04 -14.21 3.36
N ASP A 139 -8.38 -13.66 4.37
CA ASP A 139 -9.06 -13.10 5.53
C ASP A 139 -9.46 -11.63 5.33
N GLY A 140 -8.86 -10.92 4.37
CA GLY A 140 -8.96 -9.48 4.20
C GLY A 140 -9.53 -9.08 2.84
N LYS A 141 -9.32 -7.80 2.48
CA LYS A 141 -9.73 -7.23 1.19
C LYS A 141 -8.59 -6.67 0.35
N TRP A 142 -7.37 -7.05 0.70
CA TRP A 142 -6.19 -6.43 0.11
C TRP A 142 -5.99 -6.86 -1.34
N ASP A 143 -6.32 -8.10 -1.67
CA ASP A 143 -6.28 -8.64 -3.02
C ASP A 143 -7.34 -8.02 -3.93
N GLU A 144 -8.58 -7.82 -3.50
CA GLU A 144 -9.58 -7.09 -4.30
C GLU A 144 -9.12 -5.66 -4.58
N PHE A 145 -8.53 -4.99 -3.59
CA PHE A 145 -7.94 -3.68 -3.79
C PHE A 145 -6.79 -3.70 -4.80
N GLN A 146 -5.88 -4.68 -4.73
CA GLN A 146 -4.79 -4.80 -5.71
C GLN A 146 -5.30 -5.13 -7.13
N GLN A 147 -6.29 -6.00 -7.23
CA GLN A 147 -6.93 -6.35 -8.50
C GLN A 147 -7.60 -5.11 -9.11
N TRP A 148 -8.36 -4.35 -8.32
CA TRP A 148 -8.96 -3.08 -8.77
C TRP A 148 -7.90 -2.06 -9.22
N LEU A 149 -6.82 -1.90 -8.45
CA LEU A 149 -5.76 -0.92 -8.73
C LEU A 149 -4.94 -1.29 -9.98
N THR A 150 -4.83 -2.57 -10.31
CA THR A 150 -4.09 -3.07 -11.48
C THR A 150 -4.96 -3.39 -12.69
N ALA A 151 -6.28 -3.41 -12.54
CA ALA A 151 -7.20 -3.63 -13.64
C ALA A 151 -7.05 -2.52 -14.68
N LYS A 152 -6.83 -2.91 -15.94
CA LYS A 152 -6.84 -2.00 -17.09
C LYS A 152 -8.18 -1.27 -17.12
N ASP A 153 -8.14 0.04 -17.35
CA ASP A 153 -9.36 0.80 -17.53
C ASP A 153 -10.12 0.25 -18.76
N ALA A 154 -11.44 0.14 -18.64
CA ALA A 154 -12.27 -0.30 -19.74
C ALA A 154 -12.03 0.64 -20.94
N ALA A 155 -11.74 0.08 -22.11
CA ALA A 155 -11.67 0.86 -23.34
C ALA A 155 -12.99 1.64 -23.51
N PRO A 156 -12.95 2.91 -23.94
CA PRO A 156 -14.18 3.64 -24.25
C PRO A 156 -14.99 2.82 -25.26
N ALA A 157 -16.28 2.66 -25.00
CA ALA A 157 -17.18 1.94 -25.88
C ALA A 157 -17.03 2.50 -27.31
N ALA A 158 -16.72 1.63 -28.27
CA ALA A 158 -16.68 2.03 -29.67
C ALA A 158 -18.06 2.58 -30.05
N ASN A 159 -18.11 3.86 -30.44
CA ASN A 159 -19.33 4.48 -30.96
C ASN A 159 -19.72 3.79 -32.28
N THR A 160 -20.50 2.72 -32.20
CA THR A 160 -21.15 2.10 -33.37
C THR A 160 -22.41 2.88 -33.72
N HIS A 161 -22.23 4.11 -34.21
CA HIS A 161 -23.25 4.82 -34.97
C HIS A 161 -22.62 5.34 -36.25
N ALA A 162 -22.38 4.43 -37.20
CA ALA A 162 -22.34 4.76 -38.61
C ALA A 162 -23.55 4.08 -39.26
N THR A 163 -24.57 4.89 -39.41
CA THR A 163 -25.84 4.70 -40.14
C THR A 163 -25.68 3.89 -41.42
N GLU A 164 -26.47 2.82 -41.51
CA GLU A 164 -27.08 2.35 -42.74
C GLU A 164 -27.90 3.49 -43.37
N GLY A 165 -27.86 3.62 -44.69
CA GLY A 165 -28.86 4.34 -45.46
C GLY A 165 -28.33 5.50 -46.30
N ASN A 166 -28.01 5.23 -47.56
CA ASN A 166 -28.75 5.87 -48.64
C ASN A 166 -28.54 5.12 -49.97
N ILE A 167 -29.55 4.31 -50.31
CA ILE A 167 -29.90 4.02 -51.70
C ILE A 167 -30.68 5.23 -52.20
N ARG A 168 -30.15 5.96 -53.17
CA ARG A 168 -30.87 6.48 -54.36
C ARG A 168 -29.85 6.82 -55.43
#